data_AF-A0A962E9S4-F1
#
_entry.id   AF-A0A962E9S4-F1
#
_cell.length_a   1.000
_cell.length_b   1.000
_cell.length_c   1.000
_cell.angle_alpha   90.00
_cell.angle_beta   90.00
_cell.angle_gamma   90.00
#
_symmetry.space_group_name_H-M   'P 1'
#
loop_
_entity.id
_entity.type
_entity.pdbx_description
1 polymer ?
#
loop_
_entity_poly.entity_id
_entity_poly.type
_entity_poly.pdbx_seq_one_letter_code
_entity_poly.pdbx_strand_id
1 'polypeptide(L)' 'MNTLPNCPKCDSVYTYEDGHQLICPECAHEWPKDGAANEEASGPIV' A
#
# COMPACT_ATOMS: atom_id res chain seq x y z
N MET A 1 13.58 -11.14 -7.81
CA MET A 1 12.32 -11.62 -7.20
C MET A 1 11.74 -10.44 -6.46
N ASN A 2 10.68 -9.83 -6.99
CA ASN A 2 10.09 -8.60 -6.45
C ASN A 2 9.69 -8.83 -4.99
N THR A 3 10.39 -8.17 -4.06
CA THR A 3 10.37 -8.42 -2.62
C THR A 3 9.30 -7.59 -1.89
N LEU A 4 8.10 -7.51 -2.45
CA LEU A 4 7.01 -6.80 -1.76
C LEU A 4 6.67 -7.57 -0.48
N PRO A 5 6.49 -6.88 0.67
CA PRO A 5 6.23 -7.55 1.93
C PRO A 5 4.87 -8.22 1.90
N ASN A 6 4.76 -9.37 2.57
CA ASN A 6 3.50 -10.06 2.78
C ASN A 6 2.51 -9.14 3.51
N CYS A 7 1.21 -9.33 3.27
CA CYS A 7 0.19 -8.57 3.97
C CYS A 7 0.23 -8.87 5.48
N PRO A 8 0.37 -7.85 6.37
CA PRO A 8 0.47 -8.08 7.82
C PRO A 8 -0.85 -8.55 8.46
N LYS A 9 -1.96 -8.50 7.74
CA LYS A 9 -3.29 -8.87 8.24
C LYS A 9 -3.69 -10.31 7.93
N CYS A 10 -3.29 -10.83 6.77
CA CYS A 10 -3.67 -12.16 6.31
C CYS A 10 -2.48 -13.03 5.87
N ASP A 11 -1.24 -12.52 5.96
CA ASP A 11 -0.01 -13.18 5.53
C ASP A 11 0.04 -13.52 4.03
N SER A 12 -0.80 -12.85 3.23
CA SER A 12 -0.83 -13.06 1.79
C SER A 12 0.44 -12.56 1.11
N VAL A 13 0.98 -13.36 0.20
CA VAL A 13 2.10 -12.99 -0.68
C VAL A 13 1.66 -12.12 -1.87
N TYR A 14 0.35 -12.05 -2.12
CA TYR A 14 -0.20 -11.29 -3.24
C TYR A 14 -0.47 -9.86 -2.80
N THR A 15 0.56 -9.03 -2.78
CA THR A 15 0.44 -7.60 -2.45
C THR A 15 0.83 -6.78 -3.67
N TYR A 16 0.07 -5.72 -3.97
CA TYR A 16 0.38 -4.79 -5.05
C TYR A 16 0.53 -3.38 -4.50
N GLU A 17 1.28 -2.53 -5.19
CA GLU A 17 1.41 -1.11 -4.85
C GLU A 17 0.42 -0.28 -5.67
N ASP A 18 -0.30 0.64 -5.02
CA ASP A 18 -1.10 1.69 -5.64
C ASP A 18 -0.50 3.04 -5.23
N GLY A 19 0.34 3.57 -6.11
CA GLY A 19 1.09 4.80 -5.88
C GLY A 19 2.06 4.68 -4.70
N HIS A 20 1.65 5.21 -3.54
CA HIS A 20 2.45 5.23 -2.32
C HIS A 20 1.97 4.23 -1.26
N GLN A 21 0.87 3.52 -1.55
CA GLN A 21 0.28 2.54 -0.67
C GLN A 21 0.49 1.14 -1.22
N LEU A 22 0.50 0.15 -0.33
CA LEU A 22 0.46 -1.28 -0.62
C LEU A 22 -0.94 -1.79 -0.29
N ILE A 23 -1.51 -2.59 -1.18
CA ILE A 23 -2.85 -3.13 -1.06
C ILE A 23 -2.81 -4.64 -1.22
N CYS A 24 -3.56 -5.31 -0.35
CA CYS A 24 -3.82 -6.73 -0.44
C CYS A 24 -5.20 -6.98 -1.10
N PRO A 25 -5.28 -7.70 -2.23
CA PRO A 25 -6.54 -8.05 -2.89
C PRO A 25 -7.32 -9.15 -2.16
N GLU A 26 -6.71 -9.90 -1.24
CA GLU A 26 -7.41 -10.94 -0.49
C GLU A 26 -8.25 -10.37 0.66
N CYS A 27 -7.74 -9.35 1.33
CA CYS A 27 -8.40 -8.77 2.50
C CYS A 27 -8.74 -7.28 2.37
N ALA A 28 -8.43 -6.67 1.22
CA ALA A 28 -8.55 -5.24 0.96
C ALA A 28 -7.86 -4.37 2.03
N HIS A 29 -6.77 -4.88 2.62
CA HIS A 29 -5.98 -4.09 3.56
C HIS A 29 -5.01 -3.19 2.80
N GLU A 30 -5.01 -1.91 3.15
CA GLU A 30 -4.12 -0.89 2.60
C GLU A 30 -3.14 -0.41 3.68
N TRP A 31 -1.86 -0.32 3.37
CA TRP A 31 -0.80 0.14 4.29
C TRP A 31 0.32 0.86 3.53
N PRO A 32 1.05 1.80 4.13
CA PRO A 32 2.04 2.60 3.40
C PRO A 32 3.25 1.75 3.02
N LYS A 33 3.82 1.98 1.83
CA LYS A 33 5.11 1.40 1.49
C LYS A 33 6.20 2.02 2.35
N ASP A 34 7.17 1.23 2.79
CA ASP A 34 8.32 1.76 3.55
C ASP A 34 9.06 2.79 2.66
N GLY A 35 9.02 4.06 3.08
CA GLY A 35 9.47 5.22 2.27
C GLY A 35 8.37 6.20 1.83
N ALA A 36 7.09 5.83 1.93
CA ALA A 36 5.97 6.75 1.82
C ALA A 36 5.64 7.37 3.19
N ALA A 37 6.59 8.13 3.73
CA ALA A 37 6.31 9.00 4.85
C ALA A 37 5.48 10.21 4.35
N ASN A 38 4.16 10.08 4.45
CA ASN A 38 3.22 11.19 4.59
C ASN A 38 3.23 12.28 3.50
N GLU A 39 2.34 12.14 2.51
CA GLU A 39 1.92 13.26 1.65
C GLU A 39 0.38 13.33 1.66
N GLU A 40 -0.12 14.01 2.68
CA GLU A 40 -1.52 14.39 2.86
C GLU A 40 -1.94 15.44 1.80
N ALA A 41 -3.04 15.14 1.11
CA ALA A 41 -3.98 16.06 0.49
C ALA A 41 -3.40 17.35 -0.16
N SER A 42 -3.08 17.29 -1.45
CA SER A 42 -3.14 18.49 -2.31
C SER A 42 -4.28 18.37 -3.30
N GLY A 43 -5.50 18.57 -2.78
CA GLY A 43 -6.54 19.16 -3.59
C GLY A 43 -6.22 20.64 -3.79
N PRO A 44 -6.33 21.13 -5.04
CA PRO A 44 -6.98 22.40 -5.25
C PRO A 44 -8.31 22.09 -5.96
N ILE A 45 -9.39 22.06 -5.18
CA ILE A 45 -10.71 22.33 -5.77
C ILE A 45 -10.69 23.82 -6.15
N VAL A 46 -10.50 24.11 -7.44
CA VAL A 46 -10.68 25.45 -8.03
C VAL A 46 -11.98 25.50 -8.81
#